data_AF-A0A0Q9HI13-F1
#
_entry.id   AF-A0A0Q9HI13-F1
#
_cell.length_a   1.000
_cell.length_b   1.000
_cell.length_c   1.000
_cell.angle_alpha   90.00
_cell.angle_beta   90.00
_cell.angle_gamma   90.00
#
_symmetry.space_group_name_H-M   'P 1'
#
loop_
_entity.id
_entity.type
_entity.pdbx_description
1 polymer ?
#
loop_
_entity_poly.entity_id
_entity_poly.type
_entity_poly.pdbx_seq_one_letter_code
_entity_poly.pdbx_strand_id
1 'polypeptide(L)'
;MKAATRLQIVAEDWQNRASELDEVLTYNRRLWTLLVSAVIAEDNPLPVGIKTNIISLANFVFNHTFRISADPQPQRLEVLVSINRDIAAGLRGR
;
A
#
# COMPACT_ATOMS: atom_id res chain seq x y z
N MET A 1 2.99 -9.06 -7.15
CA MET A 1 2.89 -8.54 -5.77
C MET A 1 1.43 -8.52 -5.36
N LYS A 2 1.04 -9.33 -4.38
CA LYS A 2 -0.38 -9.66 -4.13
C LYS A 2 -1.26 -8.44 -3.83
N ALA A 3 -0.78 -7.47 -3.04
CA ALA A 3 -1.57 -6.26 -2.71
C ALA A 3 -1.85 -5.38 -3.95
N ALA A 4 -0.80 -5.04 -4.72
CA ALA A 4 -0.94 -4.26 -5.95
C ALA A 4 -1.90 -4.93 -6.95
N THR A 5 -1.78 -6.24 -7.14
CA THR A 5 -2.66 -6.99 -8.04
C THR A 5 -4.11 -6.97 -7.57
N ARG A 6 -4.38 -7.14 -6.27
CA ARG A 6 -5.75 -7.09 -5.73
C ARG A 6 -6.38 -5.70 -5.89
N LEU A 7 -5.63 -4.64 -5.58
CA LEU A 7 -6.08 -3.26 -5.77
C LEU A 7 -6.39 -2.96 -7.24
N GLN A 8 -5.52 -3.42 -8.14
CA GLN A 8 -5.70 -3.23 -9.58
C GLN A 8 -6.94 -3.96 -10.10
N ILE A 9 -7.18 -5.21 -9.70
CA ILE A 9 -8.36 -5.97 -10.12
C ILE A 9 -9.65 -5.26 -9.71
N VAL A 10 -9.71 -4.73 -8.48
CA VAL A 10 -10.88 -3.96 -8.02
C VAL A 10 -11.03 -2.65 -8.81
N ALA A 11 -9.93 -1.97 -9.13
CA ALA A 11 -9.96 -0.74 -9.90
C ALA A 11 -10.44 -0.95 -11.35
N GLU A 12 -9.96 -2.01 -12.00
CA GLU A 12 -10.27 -2.34 -13.41
C GLU A 12 -11.69 -2.90 -13.59
N ASP A 13 -12.19 -3.64 -12.61
CA ASP A 13 -13.51 -4.28 -12.63
C ASP A 13 -14.44 -3.72 -11.53
N TRP A 14 -14.40 -2.39 -11.36
CA TRP A 14 -15.09 -1.69 -10.27
C TRP A 14 -16.58 -2.02 -10.17
N GLN A 15 -17.25 -2.10 -11.33
CA GLN A 15 -18.69 -2.30 -11.42
C GLN A 15 -19.16 -3.65 -10.82
N ASN A 16 -18.29 -4.67 -10.86
CA ASN A 16 -18.58 -6.00 -10.32
C ASN A 16 -17.89 -6.26 -8.98
N ARG A 17 -16.82 -5.53 -8.65
CA ARG A 17 -15.94 -5.84 -7.51
C ARG A 17 -15.82 -4.75 -6.45
N ALA A 18 -16.57 -3.64 -6.56
CA ALA A 18 -16.56 -2.59 -5.54
C ALA A 18 -16.88 -3.12 -4.13
N SER A 19 -17.65 -4.21 -4.00
CA SER A 19 -17.93 -4.87 -2.71
C SER A 19 -16.70 -5.50 -2.06
N GLU A 20 -15.64 -5.80 -2.82
CA GLU A 20 -14.37 -6.34 -2.31
C GLU A 20 -13.44 -5.23 -1.76
N LEU A 21 -13.79 -3.95 -1.96
CA LEU A 21 -12.92 -2.81 -1.68
C LEU A 21 -12.39 -2.83 -0.24
N ASP A 22 -13.26 -2.98 0.76
CA ASP A 22 -12.87 -2.93 2.17
C ASP A 22 -11.89 -4.05 2.54
N GLU A 23 -12.08 -5.24 1.97
CA GLU A 23 -11.17 -6.36 2.17
C GLU A 23 -9.80 -6.07 1.57
N VAL A 24 -9.77 -5.53 0.35
CA VAL A 24 -8.53 -5.21 -0.37
C VAL A 24 -7.78 -4.05 0.28
N LEU A 25 -8.47 -3.00 0.71
CA LEU A 25 -7.88 -1.89 1.47
C LEU A 25 -7.34 -2.36 2.83
N THR A 26 -8.06 -3.26 3.51
CA THR A 26 -7.61 -3.86 4.77
C THR A 26 -6.37 -4.72 4.57
N TYR A 27 -6.34 -5.52 3.52
CA TYR A 27 -5.16 -6.30 3.15
C TYR A 27 -3.95 -5.40 2.86
N ASN A 28 -4.15 -4.32 2.09
CA ASN A 28 -3.10 -3.35 1.82
C ASN A 28 -2.57 -2.70 3.11
N ARG A 29 -3.46 -2.21 3.98
CA ARG A 29 -3.09 -1.61 5.26
C ARG A 29 -2.29 -2.58 6.13
N ARG A 30 -2.71 -3.85 6.24
CA ARG A 30 -1.99 -4.87 7.02
C ARG A 30 -0.58 -5.11 6.50
N LEU A 31 -0.40 -5.15 5.18
CA LEU A 31 0.93 -5.28 4.57
C LEU A 31 1.83 -4.10 4.97
N TRP A 32 1.32 -2.88 4.87
CA TRP A 32 2.06 -1.67 5.25
C TRP A 32 2.37 -1.60 6.74
N THR A 33 1.46 -2.05 7.61
CA THR A 33 1.73 -2.18 9.05
C THR A 33 2.90 -3.14 9.30
N LEU A 34 2.91 -4.31 8.67
CA LEU A 34 4.01 -5.27 8.81
C LEU A 34 5.34 -4.69 8.31
N LEU A 35 5.33 -3.98 7.18
CA LEU A 35 6.52 -3.33 6.64
C LEU A 35 7.08 -2.29 7.62
N VAL A 36 6.23 -1.41 8.16
CA VAL A 36 6.68 -0.40 9.14
C VAL A 36 7.20 -1.06 10.40
N SER A 37 6.50 -2.06 10.95
CA SER A 37 6.96 -2.79 12.14
C SER A 37 8.36 -3.40 11.94
N ALA A 38 8.64 -3.96 10.75
CA ALA A 38 9.96 -4.48 10.43
C ALA A 38 11.03 -3.39 10.26
N VAL A 39 10.65 -2.21 9.72
CA VAL A 39 11.56 -1.09 9.48
C VAL A 39 11.97 -0.38 10.77
N ILE A 40 11.06 -0.26 11.74
CA ILE A 40 11.31 0.41 13.03
C ILE A 40 11.97 -0.48 14.07
N ALA A 41 12.13 -1.79 13.80
CA ALA A 41 12.83 -2.70 14.69
C ALA A 41 14.26 -2.19 14.97
N GLU A 42 14.69 -2.28 16.22
CA GLU A 42 15.97 -1.72 16.68
C GLU A 42 17.17 -2.32 15.93
N ASP A 43 17.07 -3.61 15.58
CA ASP A 43 18.09 -4.39 14.88
C ASP A 43 18.02 -4.24 13.35
N ASN A 44 17.09 -3.45 12.81
CA ASN A 44 16.98 -3.26 11.37
C ASN A 44 18.19 -2.45 10.84
N PRO A 45 18.97 -2.98 9.88
CA PRO A 45 20.23 -2.38 9.45
C PRO A 45 20.07 -1.24 8.43
N LEU A 46 18.84 -0.88 8.04
CA LEU A 46 18.62 0.16 7.05
C LEU A 46 19.12 1.53 7.55
N PRO A 47 19.71 2.37 6.68
CA PRO A 47 20.07 3.73 7.03
C PRO A 47 18.84 4.52 7.51
N VAL A 48 19.04 5.42 8.47
CA VAL A 48 17.96 6.24 9.06
C VAL A 48 17.14 6.96 7.99
N GLY A 49 17.78 7.55 6.98
CA GLY A 49 17.06 8.22 5.89
C GLY A 49 16.12 7.31 5.10
N ILE A 50 16.50 6.04 4.89
CA ILE A 50 15.63 5.06 4.23
C ILE A 50 14.45 4.69 5.14
N LYS A 51 14.71 4.48 6.45
CA LYS A 51 13.65 4.23 7.43
C LYS A 51 12.62 5.38 7.45
N THR A 52 13.10 6.62 7.52
CA THR A 52 12.25 7.83 7.50
C THR A 52 11.41 7.91 6.22
N ASN A 53 11.99 7.65 5.05
CA ASN A 53 11.25 7.67 3.79
C ASN A 53 10.13 6.62 3.74
N ILE A 54 10.41 5.39 4.21
CA ILE A 54 9.41 4.32 4.27
C ILE A 54 8.27 4.70 5.24
N ILE A 55 8.60 5.27 6.41
CA ILE A 55 7.60 5.71 7.39
C ILE A 55 6.70 6.82 6.81
N SER A 56 7.28 7.82 6.14
CA SER A 56 6.52 8.88 5.47
C SER A 56 5.57 8.32 4.41
N LEU A 57 6.04 7.36 3.61
CA LEU A 57 5.23 6.70 2.61
C LEU A 57 4.10 5.86 3.23
N ALA A 58 4.38 5.16 4.33
CA ALA A 58 3.36 4.43 5.07
C ALA A 58 2.25 5.36 5.60
N ASN A 59 2.62 6.52 6.16
CA ASN A 59 1.67 7.53 6.60
C ASN A 59 0.79 8.02 5.45
N PHE A 60 1.39 8.29 4.27
CA PHE A 60 0.62 8.62 3.08
C PHE A 60 -0.35 7.49 2.72
N VAL A 61 0.11 6.24 2.67
CA VAL A 61 -0.73 5.08 2.32
C VAL A 61 -1.89 4.90 3.30
N PHE A 62 -1.66 5.04 4.61
CA PHE A 62 -2.72 4.93 5.62
C PHE A 62 -3.76 6.03 5.48
N ASN A 63 -3.33 7.28 5.36
CA ASN A 63 -4.23 8.42 5.18
C ASN A 63 -5.02 8.31 3.87
N HIS A 64 -4.38 7.91 2.78
CA HIS A 64 -5.04 7.74 1.49
C HIS A 64 -6.01 6.55 1.49
N THR A 65 -5.64 5.44 2.15
CA THR A 65 -6.55 4.30 2.37
C THR A 65 -7.81 4.74 3.11
N PHE A 66 -7.68 5.53 4.18
CA PHE A 66 -8.83 6.08 4.91
C PHE A 66 -9.71 6.97 4.03
N ARG A 67 -9.11 7.82 3.20
CA ARG A 67 -9.86 8.68 2.26
C ARG A 67 -10.62 7.89 1.20
N ILE A 68 -10.06 6.78 0.72
CA ILE A 68 -10.76 5.89 -0.23
C ILE A 68 -11.94 5.21 0.47
N SER A 69 -11.78 4.73 1.70
CA SER A 69 -12.90 4.13 2.45
C SER A 69 -14.03 5.13 2.69
N ALA A 70 -13.72 6.41 2.92
CA ALA A 70 -14.72 7.46 3.13
C ALA A 70 -15.43 7.92 1.84
N ASP A 71 -14.72 7.90 0.71
CA ASP A 71 -15.26 8.27 -0.61
C ASP A 71 -14.64 7.36 -1.68
N PRO A 72 -15.26 6.18 -1.91
CA PRO A 72 -14.77 5.15 -2.82
C PRO A 72 -14.80 5.59 -4.28
N GLN A 73 -13.62 5.64 -4.91
CA GLN A 73 -13.47 5.92 -6.34
C GLN A 73 -12.36 5.04 -6.92
N PRO A 74 -12.56 4.38 -8.09
CA PRO A 74 -11.58 3.45 -8.65
C PRO A 74 -10.23 4.11 -8.96
N GLN A 75 -10.24 5.35 -9.46
CA GLN A 75 -9.02 6.11 -9.81
C GLN A 75 -8.13 6.37 -8.58
N ARG A 76 -8.71 6.40 -7.38
CA ARG A 76 -7.93 6.61 -6.15
C ARG A 76 -7.13 5.38 -5.76
N LEU A 77 -7.42 4.19 -6.31
CA LEU A 77 -6.63 2.98 -6.08
C LEU A 77 -5.30 2.99 -6.86
N GLU A 78 -5.22 3.72 -7.97
CA GLU A 78 -4.06 3.74 -8.86
C GLU A 78 -2.77 4.12 -8.15
N VAL A 79 -2.82 5.15 -7.29
CA VAL A 79 -1.65 5.58 -6.52
C VAL A 79 -1.16 4.50 -5.54
N LEU A 80 -2.08 3.75 -4.92
CA LEU A 80 -1.70 2.62 -4.05
C LEU A 80 -1.10 1.46 -4.86
N VAL A 81 -1.60 1.22 -6.07
CA VAL A 81 -1.03 0.23 -7.00
C VAL A 81 0.39 0.62 -7.39
N SER A 82 0.62 1.88 -7.80
CA SER A 82 1.94 2.37 -8.19
C SER A 82 2.94 2.25 -7.05
N ILE A 83 2.62 2.82 -5.90
CA ILE A 83 3.49 2.80 -4.71
C ILE A 83 3.89 1.36 -4.35
N ASN A 84 2.92 0.44 -4.33
CA ASN A 84 3.20 -0.95 -4.07
C ASN A 84 4.17 -1.52 -5.13
N ARG A 85 3.89 -1.33 -6.42
CA ARG A 85 4.76 -1.82 -7.50
C ARG A 85 6.19 -1.28 -7.40
N ASP A 86 6.35 0.01 -7.11
CA ASP A 86 7.63 0.70 -7.00
C ASP A 86 8.45 0.14 -5.83
N ILE A 87 7.83 0.00 -4.65
CA ILE A 87 8.48 -0.63 -3.48
C ILE A 87 8.93 -2.05 -3.80
N ALA A 88 8.09 -2.83 -4.47
CA ALA A 88 8.47 -4.19 -4.81
C ALA A 88 9.52 -4.28 -5.93
N ALA A 89 9.62 -3.29 -6.81
CA ALA A 89 10.71 -3.21 -7.77
C ALA A 89 12.04 -2.97 -7.03
N GLY A 90 12.07 -1.97 -6.14
CA GLY A 90 13.24 -1.68 -5.32
C GLY A 90 13.68 -2.86 -4.45
N LEU A 91 12.74 -3.59 -3.82
CA LEU A 91 13.05 -4.79 -3.04
C LEU A 91 13.57 -5.97 -3.88
N ARG A 92 13.27 -6.00 -5.19
CA ARG A 92 13.83 -7.00 -6.11
C ARG A 92 15.20 -6.61 -6.66
N GLY A 93 15.78 -5.49 -6.22
CA GLY A 93 17.05 -4.97 -6.73
C GLY A 93 16.95 -4.48 -8.18
N ARG A 94 15.76 -4.02 -8.59
CA ARG A 94 15.52 -3.40 -9.90
C ARG A 94 15.35 -1.91 -9.77
#